data_AF-A0A523JDN8-F1
#
_entry.id   AF-A0A523JDN8-F1
#
_cell.length_a   1.000
_cell.length_b   1.000
_cell.length_c   1.000
_cell.angle_alpha   90.00
_cell.angle_beta   90.00
_cell.angle_gamma   90.00
#
_symmetry.space_group_name_H-M   'P 1'
#
loop_
_entity.id
_entity.type
_entity.pdbx_description
1 polymer ?
#
loop_
_entity_poly.entity_id
_entity_poly.type
_entity_poly.pdbx_seq_one_letter_code
_entity_poly.pdbx_strand_id
1 'polypeptide(L)'
;MEPVLAAALRQVPNQTAFVESALREALGRLCPLCHGTGHASGVHLNVSNFKGLPIRRLDRSTAAQLKALVRLGRQLLATQLKLEVCEEEGLAFELAREDQLLLSGEIPRGKREVRLTH
;
A
#
# COMPACT_ATOMS: atom_id res chain seq x y z
N MET A 1 -6.70 -15.45 10.25
CA MET A 1 -7.92 -15.05 10.98
C MET A 1 -8.26 -16.16 11.94
N GLU A 2 -8.41 -15.86 13.23
CA GLU A 2 -8.63 -16.89 14.24
C GLU A 2 -9.97 -17.62 13.97
N PRO A 3 -9.99 -18.96 13.88
CA PRO A 3 -11.17 -19.72 13.44
C PRO A 3 -12.37 -19.56 14.40
N VAL A 4 -12.12 -19.29 15.67
CA VAL A 4 -13.15 -19.05 16.70
C VAL A 4 -13.87 -17.72 16.44
N LEU A 5 -13.13 -16.65 16.15
CA LEU A 5 -13.68 -15.34 15.82
C LEU A 5 -14.53 -15.39 14.55
N ALA A 6 -14.08 -16.14 13.53
CA ALA A 6 -14.82 -16.33 12.29
C ALA A 6 -16.17 -17.02 12.54
N ALA A 7 -16.20 -18.04 13.39
CA ALA A 7 -17.41 -18.77 13.75
C ALA A 7 -18.40 -17.91 14.56
N ALA A 8 -17.89 -17.09 15.49
CA ALA A 8 -18.70 -16.16 16.26
C ALA A 8 -19.34 -15.08 15.39
N LEU A 9 -18.58 -14.49 14.46
CA LEU A 9 -19.11 -13.47 13.53
C LEU A 9 -20.22 -14.03 12.65
N ARG A 10 -20.16 -15.30 12.23
CA ARG A 10 -21.21 -15.92 11.41
C ARG A 10 -22.58 -15.99 12.07
N GLN A 11 -22.66 -15.90 13.39
CA GLN A 11 -23.91 -15.94 14.14
C GLN A 11 -24.62 -14.58 14.17
N VAL A 12 -23.96 -13.51 13.71
CA VAL A 12 -24.53 -12.16 13.73
C VAL A 12 -25.39 -11.94 12.47
N PRO A 13 -26.66 -11.50 12.61
CA PRO A 13 -27.60 -11.38 11.49
C PRO A 13 -27.20 -10.33 10.43
N ASN A 14 -26.25 -9.44 10.75
CA ASN A 14 -25.61 -8.53 9.79
C ASN A 14 -24.15 -8.30 10.18
N GLN A 15 -23.28 -9.20 9.70
CA GLN A 15 -21.85 -9.21 10.02
C GLN A 15 -21.17 -7.89 9.69
N THR A 16 -21.47 -7.32 8.51
CA THR A 16 -20.91 -6.05 8.06
C THR A 16 -21.28 -4.92 9.02
N ALA A 17 -22.57 -4.78 9.35
CA ALA A 17 -23.03 -3.72 10.26
C ALA A 17 -22.44 -3.86 11.66
N PHE A 18 -22.31 -5.10 12.16
CA PHE A 18 -21.70 -5.37 13.46
C PHE A 18 -20.21 -5.00 13.48
N VAL A 19 -19.45 -5.44 12.47
CA VAL A 19 -18.03 -5.11 12.35
C VAL A 19 -17.84 -3.61 12.20
N GLU A 20 -18.65 -2.93 11.40
CA GLU A 20 -18.61 -1.48 11.27
C GLU A 20 -18.90 -0.77 12.61
N SER A 21 -19.91 -1.23 13.34
CA SER A 21 -20.26 -0.65 14.64
C SER A 21 -19.14 -0.85 15.66
N ALA A 22 -18.61 -2.07 15.76
CA ALA A 22 -17.51 -2.41 16.66
C ALA A 22 -16.25 -1.60 16.34
N LEU A 23 -15.90 -1.46 15.05
CA LEU A 23 -14.77 -0.64 14.61
C LEU A 23 -15.00 0.84 14.94
N ARG A 24 -16.21 1.38 14.70
CA ARG A 24 -16.53 2.77 15.07
C ARG A 24 -16.43 3.00 16.57
N GLU A 25 -16.88 2.05 17.38
CA GLU A 25 -16.84 2.17 18.84
C GLU A 25 -15.40 2.08 19.37
N ALA A 26 -14.61 1.11 18.89
CA ALA A 26 -13.19 0.97 19.24
C ALA A 26 -12.35 2.19 18.85
N LEU A 27 -12.70 2.85 17.75
CA LEU A 27 -12.04 4.07 17.28
C LEU A 27 -12.62 5.37 17.90
N GLY A 28 -13.53 5.28 18.88
CA GLY A 28 -14.13 6.46 19.50
C GLY A 28 -14.95 7.32 18.52
N ARG A 29 -15.53 6.69 17.48
CA ARG A 29 -16.24 7.31 16.35
C ARG A 29 -15.41 8.31 15.55
N LEU A 30 -14.10 8.31 15.74
CA LEU A 30 -13.16 9.16 15.04
C LEU A 30 -12.28 8.28 14.17
N CYS A 31 -12.26 8.52 12.87
CA CYS A 31 -11.26 7.89 12.02
C CYS A 31 -9.88 8.44 12.43
N PRO A 32 -8.92 7.61 12.87
CA PRO A 32 -7.62 8.07 13.35
C PRO A 32 -6.78 8.75 12.25
N LEU A 33 -7.17 8.55 10.98
CA LEU A 33 -6.46 9.07 9.83
C LEU A 33 -6.95 10.44 9.37
N CYS A 34 -8.25 10.73 9.55
CA CYS A 34 -8.84 12.01 9.17
C CYS A 34 -9.38 12.79 10.36
N HIS A 35 -9.33 12.24 11.57
CA HIS A 35 -9.85 12.82 12.80
C HIS A 35 -11.29 13.34 12.65
N GLY A 36 -12.13 12.63 11.89
CA GLY A 36 -13.53 13.00 11.67
C GLY A 36 -13.78 14.09 10.63
N THR A 37 -12.75 14.62 9.97
CA THR A 37 -12.88 15.67 8.94
C THR A 37 -13.38 15.14 7.58
N GLY A 38 -13.46 13.81 7.42
CA GLY A 38 -13.71 13.17 6.12
C GLY A 38 -12.55 13.30 5.14
N HIS A 39 -11.46 13.97 5.52
CA HIS A 39 -10.28 14.22 4.70
C HIS A 39 -9.05 13.73 5.45
N ALA A 40 -8.45 12.62 5.01
CA ALA A 40 -7.15 12.22 5.56
C ALA A 40 -6.11 13.24 5.08
N SER A 41 -5.62 14.09 5.98
CA SER A 41 -4.60 15.07 5.66
C SER A 41 -3.31 14.36 5.28
N GLY A 42 -3.07 14.29 3.98
CA GLY A 42 -1.75 14.18 3.35
C GLY A 42 -0.80 13.18 4.00
N VAL A 43 -1.09 11.88 3.88
CA VAL A 43 0.01 10.92 3.87
C VAL A 43 0.78 11.17 2.57
N HIS A 44 1.79 12.03 2.66
CA HIS A 44 2.67 12.33 1.57
C HIS A 44 3.53 11.09 1.30
N LEU A 45 3.14 10.32 0.28
CA LEU A 45 3.99 9.24 -0.21
C LEU A 45 5.26 9.86 -0.78
N ASN A 46 6.36 9.72 -0.06
CA ASN A 46 7.67 10.10 -0.55
C ASN A 46 8.18 9.00 -1.49
N VAL A 47 8.20 9.31 -2.78
CA VAL A 47 8.79 8.44 -3.79
C VAL A 47 10.25 8.81 -3.91
N SER A 48 11.13 7.84 -3.67
CA SER A 48 12.58 8.05 -3.75
C SER A 48 12.95 8.70 -5.07
N ASN A 49 13.67 9.82 -5.01
CA ASN A 49 14.20 10.42 -6.21
C ASN A 49 15.48 9.68 -6.62
N PHE A 50 15.62 9.44 -7.91
CA PHE A 50 16.76 8.72 -8.47
C PHE A 50 18.03 9.57 -8.55
N LYS A 51 18.25 10.51 -7.61
CA LYS A 51 19.36 11.48 -7.69
C LYS A 51 20.74 10.83 -7.75
N GLY A 52 20.87 9.56 -7.37
CA GLY A 52 22.14 8.82 -7.41
C GLY A 52 22.27 7.74 -8.50
N LEU A 53 21.22 7.47 -9.30
CA LEU A 53 21.23 6.31 -10.21
C LEU A 53 20.80 6.74 -11.63
N PRO A 54 21.56 6.36 -12.68
CA PRO A 54 21.23 6.67 -14.07
C PRO A 54 20.06 5.80 -14.53
N ILE A 55 18.85 6.14 -14.09
CA ILE A 55 17.65 5.51 -14.63
C ILE A 55 17.51 5.92 -16.08
N ARG A 56 17.81 4.97 -16.97
CA ARG A 56 17.45 5.07 -18.38
C ARG A 56 15.94 5.25 -18.48
N ARG A 57 15.49 5.96 -19.52
CA ARG A 57 14.07 6.25 -19.75
C ARG A 57 13.22 4.99 -19.57
N LEU A 58 12.25 5.05 -18.64
CA LEU A 58 11.32 3.97 -18.39
C LEU A 58 10.49 3.71 -19.65
N ASP A 59 10.30 2.46 -20.01
CA ASP A 59 9.36 2.09 -21.05
C ASP A 59 7.92 2.26 -20.55
N ARG A 60 6.97 2.29 -21.48
CA ARG A 60 5.56 2.59 -21.18
C ARG A 60 4.95 1.60 -20.17
N SER A 61 5.35 0.33 -20.22
CA SER A 61 4.80 -0.70 -19.33
C SER A 61 5.27 -0.48 -17.89
N THR A 62 6.57 -0.29 -17.69
CA THR A 62 7.18 0.01 -16.38
C THR A 62 6.62 1.30 -15.79
N ALA A 63 6.45 2.35 -16.59
CA ALA A 63 5.85 3.60 -16.12
C ALA A 63 4.38 3.43 -15.65
N ALA A 64 3.60 2.61 -16.35
CA ALA A 64 2.23 2.30 -15.95
C ALA A 64 2.19 1.50 -14.64
N GLN A 65 3.08 0.52 -14.47
CA GLN A 65 3.20 -0.24 -13.22
C GLN A 65 3.61 0.65 -12.05
N LEU A 66 4.61 1.51 -12.22
CA LEU A 66 5.02 2.46 -11.17
C LEU A 66 3.87 3.39 -10.77
N LYS A 67 3.07 3.87 -11.74
CA LYS A 67 1.87 4.67 -11.45
C LYS A 67 0.83 3.88 -10.67
N ALA A 68 0.62 2.61 -10.99
CA ALA A 68 -0.27 1.72 -10.24
C ALA A 68 0.24 1.51 -8.80
N LEU A 69 1.56 1.34 -8.63
CA LEU A 69 2.21 1.18 -7.34
C LEU A 69 2.10 2.43 -6.47
N VAL A 70 2.31 3.62 -7.04
CA VAL A 70 2.09 4.91 -6.35
C VAL A 70 0.63 5.08 -5.93
N ARG A 71 -0.32 4.68 -6.79
CA ARG A 71 -1.75 4.70 -6.45
C ARG A 71 -2.06 3.75 -5.29
N LEU A 72 -1.52 2.53 -5.33
CA LEU A 72 -1.66 1.55 -4.26
C LEU A 72 -1.06 2.09 -2.96
N GLY A 73 0.14 2.66 -3.00
CA GLY A 73 0.78 3.28 -1.84
C GLY A 73 -0.10 4.33 -1.17
N ARG A 74 -0.75 5.19 -1.95
CA ARG A 74 -1.70 6.17 -1.41
C ARG A 74 -2.93 5.51 -0.78
N GLN A 75 -3.46 4.45 -1.37
CA GLN A 75 -4.61 3.70 -0.82
C GLN A 75 -4.24 2.98 0.49
N LEU A 76 -3.00 2.50 0.60
CA LEU A 76 -2.47 1.84 1.79
C LEU A 76 -1.92 2.83 2.83
N LEU A 77 -1.97 4.14 2.54
CA LEU A 77 -1.41 5.17 3.41
C LEU A 77 0.08 4.92 3.69
N ALA A 78 0.80 4.46 2.67
CA ALA A 78 2.24 4.36 2.70
C ALA A 78 2.86 5.75 2.76
N THR A 79 3.87 5.91 3.61
CA THR A 79 4.64 7.15 3.75
C THR A 79 5.87 7.15 2.84
N GLN A 80 6.35 5.96 2.44
CA GLN A 80 7.56 5.82 1.64
C GLN A 80 7.40 4.78 0.53
N LEU A 81 7.93 5.13 -0.65
CA LEU A 81 8.20 4.21 -1.74
C LEU A 81 9.68 4.33 -2.11
N LYS A 82 10.48 3.31 -1.76
CA LYS A 82 11.86 3.15 -2.21
C LYS A 82 11.89 2.40 -3.53
N LEU A 83 12.82 2.81 -4.39
CA LEU A 83 13.01 2.24 -5.71
C LEU A 83 14.52 2.08 -5.93
N GLU A 84 14.93 0.88 -6.31
CA GLU A 84 16.32 0.54 -6.59
C GLU A 84 16.40 -0.15 -7.96
N VAL A 85 17.54 0.00 -8.63
CA VAL A 85 17.78 -0.64 -9.93
C VAL A 85 18.34 -2.04 -9.68
N CYS A 86 17.68 -3.07 -10.19
CA CYS A 86 18.23 -4.43 -10.19
C CYS A 86 19.09 -4.68 -11.46
N GLU A 87 20.08 -5.57 -11.36
CA GLU A 87 21.15 -5.78 -12.36
C GLU A 87 20.69 -6.31 -13.74
N GLU A 88 19.39 -6.50 -13.99
CA GLU A 88 18.83 -6.91 -15.29
C GLU A 88 17.66 -6.00 -15.73
N GLU A 89 17.84 -4.69 -15.62
CA GLU A 89 16.93 -3.64 -16.12
C GLU A 89 15.58 -3.49 -15.39
N GLY A 90 15.34 -4.23 -14.31
CA GLY A 90 14.14 -4.09 -13.47
C GLY A 90 14.26 -3.03 -12.38
N LEU A 91 13.13 -2.65 -11.78
CA LEU A 91 13.08 -1.80 -10.58
C LEU A 91 12.65 -2.62 -9.37
N ALA A 92 13.53 -2.81 -8.40
CA ALA A 92 13.12 -3.23 -7.07
C ALA A 92 12.36 -2.09 -6.39
N PHE A 93 11.36 -2.43 -5.57
CA PHE A 93 10.61 -1.46 -4.80
C PHE A 93 10.35 -1.94 -3.38
N GLU A 94 10.30 -0.98 -2.46
CA GLU A 94 9.80 -1.18 -1.10
C GLU A 94 8.77 -0.10 -0.80
N LEU A 95 7.59 -0.53 -0.36
CA LEU A 95 6.51 0.33 0.08
C LEU A 95 6.37 0.20 1.59
N ALA A 96 6.54 1.29 2.30
CA ALA A 96 6.49 1.31 3.75
C ALA A 96 5.55 2.40 4.28
N ARG A 97 5.00 2.16 5.47
CA ARG A 97 4.29 3.15 6.28
C ARG A 97 5.01 3.25 7.61
N GLU A 98 5.65 4.39 7.82
CA GLU A 98 6.54 4.62 8.96
C GLU A 98 7.60 3.50 9.02
N ASP A 99 7.72 2.78 10.13
CA ASP A 99 8.69 1.68 10.29
C ASP A 99 8.15 0.32 9.80
N GLN A 100 6.92 0.28 9.28
CA GLN A 100 6.28 -0.94 8.80
C GLN A 100 6.46 -1.12 7.30
N LEU A 101 7.17 -2.17 6.89
CA LEU A 101 7.16 -2.62 5.50
C LEU A 101 5.77 -3.18 5.15
N LEU A 102 5.14 -2.64 4.11
CA LEU A 102 3.83 -3.07 3.63
C LEU A 102 3.96 -4.04 2.45
N LEU A 103 4.86 -3.75 1.52
CA LEU A 103 5.05 -4.51 0.29
C LEU A 103 6.47 -4.34 -0.23
N SER A 104 7.08 -5.39 -0.73
CA SER A 104 8.32 -5.31 -1.49
C SER A 104 8.23 -6.16 -2.75
N GLY A 105 9.08 -5.89 -3.73
CA GLY A 105 9.01 -6.61 -4.99
C GLY A 105 9.87 -6.01 -6.08
N GLU A 106 9.63 -6.50 -7.29
CA GLU A 106 10.30 -6.08 -8.51
C GLU A 106 9.30 -5.77 -9.61
N ILE A 107 9.57 -4.70 -10.35
CA ILE A 107 8.95 -4.35 -11.61
C ILE A 107 9.92 -4.75 -12.73
N PRO A 108 9.76 -5.95 -13.32
CA PRO A 108 10.55 -6.35 -14.47
C PRO A 108 10.21 -5.50 -15.69
N ARG A 109 11.24 -5.06 -16.41
CA ARG A 109 11.09 -4.21 -17.60
C ARG A 109 10.34 -4.92 -18.71
N GLY A 110 9.45 -4.20 -19.40
CA GLY A 110 8.70 -4.71 -20.55
C GLY A 110 7.64 -5.76 -20.22
N LYS A 111 7.53 -6.18 -18.95
CA LYS A 111 6.48 -7.10 -18.49
C LYS A 111 5.30 -6.30 -17.94
N ARG A 112 4.15 -6.96 -17.81
CA ARG A 112 2.94 -6.37 -17.20
C ARG A 112 2.72 -6.80 -15.74
N GLU A 113 3.57 -7.68 -15.25
CA GLU A 113 3.44 -8.29 -13.93
C GLU A 113 4.51 -7.75 -12.99
N VAL A 114 4.10 -7.48 -11.77
CA VAL A 114 4.96 -7.13 -10.64
C VAL A 114 5.25 -8.43 -9.89
N ARG A 115 6.51 -8.68 -9.54
CA ARG A 115 6.90 -9.80 -8.67
C ARG A 115 6.92 -9.30 -7.24
N LEU A 116 6.27 -10.00 -6.32
CA LEU A 116 6.27 -9.65 -4.90
C LEU A 116 7.29 -10.50 -4.17
N THR A 117 8.03 -9.88 -3.26
CA THR A 117 8.94 -10.56 -2.35
C THR A 117 8.30 -10.56 -0.96
N HIS A 118 8.24 -11.75 -0.35
CA HIS A 118 7.62 -11.98 0.97
C HIS A 118 8.60 -11.72 2.11
#